data_AF-A0A7V4SW16-F1
#
_entry.id   AF-A0A7V4SW16-F1
#
_cell.length_a   1.000
_cell.length_b   1.000
_cell.length_c   1.000
_cell.angle_alpha   90.00
_cell.angle_beta   90.00
_cell.angle_gamma   90.00
#
_symmetry.space_group_name_H-M   'P 1'
#
loop_
_entity.id
_entity.type
_entity.pdbx_description
1 polymer ?
#
loop_
_entity_poly.entity_id
_entity_poly.type
_entity_poly.pdbx_seq_one_letter_code
_entity_poly.pdbx_strand_id
1 'polypeptide(L)'
;MAEDKPGPRRGSPGARKIAEAHRGSHEHDQQGGFAANPELAKEAGRKGGEAVKRKYGPQFYREIGKKGGETVKQERGSEFYAEIGRRGGEMRSTRLKEKLAKEKEQK
;
A
#
# COMPACT_ATOMS: atom_id res chain seq x y z
N MET A 1 -26.85 -29.39 -13.64
CA MET A 1 -26.59 -28.45 -12.52
C MET A 1 -25.38 -28.98 -11.77
N ALA A 2 -24.21 -28.35 -11.90
CA ALA A 2 -23.02 -28.76 -11.18
C ALA A 2 -23.09 -28.18 -9.75
N GLU A 3 -23.08 -29.04 -8.74
CA GLU A 3 -23.06 -28.64 -7.34
C GLU A 3 -21.76 -27.87 -7.08
N ASP A 4 -21.86 -26.59 -6.76
CA ASP A 4 -20.73 -25.77 -6.30
C ASP A 4 -20.38 -26.22 -4.87
N LYS A 5 -19.67 -27.35 -4.77
CA LYS A 5 -19.29 -27.94 -3.48
C LYS A 5 -18.30 -26.99 -2.82
N PRO A 6 -18.63 -26.41 -1.65
CA PRO A 6 -17.76 -25.45 -0.99
C PRO A 6 -16.41 -26.12 -0.69
N GLY A 7 -15.33 -25.44 -1.06
CA GLY A 7 -13.97 -25.93 -0.86
C GLY A 7 -13.67 -26.29 0.60
N PRO A 8 -12.63 -27.09 0.85
CA PRO A 8 -12.32 -27.58 2.19
C PRO A 8 -12.07 -26.41 3.15
N ARG A 9 -12.68 -26.48 4.35
CA ARG A 9 -12.51 -25.45 5.39
C ARG A 9 -11.04 -25.29 5.75
N ARG A 10 -10.56 -24.04 5.86
CA ARG A 10 -9.19 -23.71 6.27
C ARG A 10 -8.81 -24.47 7.55
N GLY A 11 -7.73 -25.26 7.50
CA GLY A 11 -7.24 -26.07 8.62
C GLY A 11 -7.78 -27.50 8.70
N SER A 12 -8.79 -27.85 7.90
CA SER A 12 -9.30 -29.22 7.78
C SER A 12 -8.25 -30.17 7.19
N PRO A 13 -8.35 -31.50 7.43
CA PRO A 13 -7.46 -32.48 6.83
C PRO A 13 -7.43 -32.41 5.29
N GLY A 14 -8.58 -32.15 4.65
CA GLY A 14 -8.66 -31.91 3.21
C GLY A 14 -7.90 -30.66 2.77
N ALA A 15 -8.00 -29.56 3.53
CA ALA A 15 -7.23 -28.33 3.28
C ALA A 15 -5.72 -28.53 3.52
N ARG A 16 -5.33 -29.37 4.48
CA ARG A 16 -3.93 -29.71 4.74
C ARG A 16 -3.35 -30.58 3.63
N LYS A 17 -4.11 -31.56 3.14
CA LYS A 17 -3.71 -32.44 2.03
C LYS A 17 -3.48 -31.66 0.73
N ILE A 18 -4.36 -30.72 0.38
CA ILE A 18 -4.12 -29.83 -0.77
C ILE A 18 -2.92 -28.90 -0.51
N ALA A 19 -2.79 -28.33 0.69
CA ALA A 19 -1.67 -27.45 1.01
C ALA A 19 -0.33 -28.18 1.01
N GLU A 20 -0.31 -29.46 1.38
CA GLU A 20 0.86 -30.32 1.38
C GLU A 20 1.24 -30.80 -0.04
N ALA A 21 0.25 -31.19 -0.85
CA ALA A 21 0.46 -31.54 -2.26
C ALA A 21 1.02 -30.36 -3.07
N HIS A 22 0.69 -29.12 -2.69
CA HIS A 22 1.19 -27.90 -3.32
C HIS A 22 2.37 -27.24 -2.58
N ARG A 23 2.85 -27.80 -1.45
CA ARG A 23 3.93 -27.21 -0.62
C ARG A 23 5.29 -27.23 -1.30
N GLY A 24 5.51 -28.15 -2.23
CA GLY A 24 6.78 -28.34 -2.95
C GLY A 24 6.71 -28.10 -4.46
N SER A 25 5.55 -27.73 -5.01
CA SER A 25 5.38 -27.54 -6.46
C SER A 25 5.40 -26.08 -6.90
N HIS A 26 5.71 -25.15 -5.99
CA HIS A 26 6.06 -23.79 -6.35
C HIS A 26 7.58 -23.66 -6.28
N GLU A 27 8.25 -24.23 -7.28
CA GLU A 27 9.50 -23.63 -7.76
C GLU A 27 9.13 -22.23 -8.24
N HIS A 28 9.04 -21.28 -7.31
CA HIS A 28 8.96 -19.88 -7.66
C HIS A 28 10.34 -19.53 -8.18
N ASP A 29 10.46 -19.37 -9.49
CA ASP A 29 11.58 -18.68 -10.13
C ASP A 29 11.91 -17.45 -9.29
N GLN A 30 13.03 -17.51 -8.55
CA GLN A 30 13.53 -16.38 -7.77
C GLN A 30 13.89 -15.17 -8.66
N GLN A 31 13.73 -15.33 -9.98
CA GLN A 31 14.03 -14.34 -11.02
C GLN A 31 12.77 -13.63 -11.58
N GLY A 32 11.55 -14.06 -11.23
CA GLY A 32 10.30 -13.57 -11.86
C GLY A 32 9.36 -12.74 -10.98
N GLY A 33 9.67 -12.52 -9.71
CA GLY A 33 8.78 -11.79 -8.80
C GLY A 33 8.76 -10.28 -9.02
N PHE A 34 7.68 -9.59 -8.61
CA PHE A 34 7.60 -8.12 -8.60
C PHE A 34 8.73 -7.46 -7.78
N ALA A 35 9.35 -8.17 -6.84
CA ALA A 35 10.52 -7.69 -6.11
C ALA A 35 11.82 -7.75 -6.94
N ALA A 36 11.93 -8.71 -7.87
CA ALA A 36 13.10 -8.88 -8.74
C ALA A 36 13.05 -7.95 -9.97
N ASN A 37 11.85 -7.52 -10.38
CA ASN A 37 11.67 -6.58 -11.49
C ASN A 37 10.85 -5.34 -11.07
N PRO A 38 11.51 -4.22 -10.73
CA PRO A 38 10.84 -3.01 -10.26
C PRO A 38 9.98 -2.34 -11.34
N GLU A 39 10.36 -2.44 -12.61
CA GLU A 39 9.58 -1.86 -13.71
C GLU A 39 8.27 -2.62 -13.93
N LEU A 40 8.30 -3.96 -13.85
CA LEU A 40 7.11 -4.79 -13.89
C LEU A 40 6.17 -4.49 -12.71
N ALA A 41 6.73 -4.33 -11.50
CA ALA A 41 5.96 -3.96 -10.31
C ALA A 41 5.31 -2.59 -10.43
N LYS A 42 6.04 -1.61 -10.98
CA LYS A 42 5.55 -0.27 -11.24
C LYS A 42 4.42 -0.27 -12.25
N GLU A 43 4.56 -1.01 -13.35
CA GLU A 43 3.52 -1.12 -14.37
C GLU A 43 2.26 -1.83 -13.83
N ALA A 44 2.44 -2.94 -13.11
CA ALA A 44 1.35 -3.66 -12.47
C ALA A 44 0.63 -2.80 -11.42
N GLY A 45 1.39 -2.06 -10.60
CA GLY A 45 0.85 -1.12 -9.63
C GLY A 45 0.05 0.01 -10.29
N ARG A 46 0.55 0.57 -11.39
CA ARG A 46 -0.17 1.58 -12.17
C ARG A 46 -1.48 1.03 -12.72
N LYS A 47 -1.44 -0.11 -13.43
CA LYS A 47 -2.64 -0.73 -14.01
C LYS A 47 -3.67 -1.10 -12.94
N GLY A 48 -3.21 -1.62 -11.81
CA GLY A 48 -4.06 -1.93 -10.65
C GLY A 48 -4.72 -0.68 -10.08
N GLY A 49 -3.95 0.38 -9.86
CA GLY A 49 -4.46 1.67 -9.39
C GLY A 49 -5.50 2.28 -10.35
N GLU A 50 -5.24 2.24 -11.66
CA GLU A 50 -6.18 2.73 -12.67
C GLU A 50 -7.47 1.91 -12.71
N ALA A 51 -7.38 0.59 -12.58
CA ALA A 51 -8.55 -0.29 -12.51
C ALA A 51 -9.42 0.02 -11.28
N VAL A 52 -8.80 0.21 -10.11
CA VAL A 52 -9.49 0.60 -8.87
C VAL A 52 -10.13 1.98 -9.01
N LYS A 53 -9.40 2.96 -9.55
CA LYS A 53 -9.91 4.31 -9.80
C LYS A 53 -11.12 4.28 -10.73
N ARG A 54 -11.07 3.51 -11.82
CA ARG A 54 -12.18 3.36 -12.76
C ARG A 54 -13.39 2.68 -12.12
N LYS A 55 -13.17 1.67 -11.26
CA LYS A 55 -14.25 0.90 -10.64
C LYS A 55 -14.96 1.65 -9.52
N TYR A 56 -14.24 2.35 -8.66
CA TYR A 56 -14.79 2.91 -7.43
C TYR A 56 -14.80 4.45 -7.37
N GLY A 57 -14.06 5.12 -8.27
CA GLY A 57 -14.08 6.57 -8.38
C GLY A 57 -13.52 7.32 -7.16
N PRO A 58 -13.70 8.66 -7.12
CA PRO A 58 -13.10 9.51 -6.08
C PRO A 58 -13.73 9.34 -4.69
N GLN A 59 -14.98 8.88 -4.59
CA GLN A 59 -15.63 8.65 -3.30
C GLN A 59 -14.91 7.57 -2.49
N PHE A 60 -14.43 6.52 -3.14
CA PHE A 60 -13.70 5.44 -2.47
C PHE A 60 -12.45 5.94 -1.75
N TYR A 61 -11.66 6.80 -2.39
CA TYR A 61 -10.46 7.37 -1.77
C TYR A 61 -10.78 8.28 -0.59
N ARG A 62 -11.91 9.01 -0.64
CA ARG A 62 -12.39 9.81 0.49
C ARG A 62 -12.75 8.93 1.68
N GLU A 63 -13.52 7.87 1.45
CA GLU A 63 -13.98 6.97 2.52
C GLU A 63 -12.82 6.22 3.17
N ILE A 64 -11.90 5.65 2.38
CA ILE A 64 -10.72 4.96 2.95
C ILE A 64 -9.79 5.94 3.68
N GLY A 65 -9.65 7.17 3.17
CA GLY A 65 -8.86 8.21 3.82
C GLY A 65 -9.47 8.65 5.15
N LYS A 66 -10.80 8.84 5.19
CA LYS A 66 -11.53 9.15 6.41
C LYS A 66 -11.38 8.02 7.43
N LYS A 67 -11.60 6.77 7.03
CA LYS A 67 -11.46 5.60 7.90
C LYS A 67 -10.05 5.49 8.49
N GLY A 68 -9.01 5.64 7.65
CA GLY A 68 -7.62 5.64 8.11
C GLY A 68 -7.31 6.78 9.09
N GLY A 69 -7.81 7.99 8.80
CA GLY A 69 -7.68 9.13 9.70
C GLY A 69 -8.39 8.92 11.04
N GLU A 70 -9.58 8.34 11.04
CA GLU A 70 -10.33 8.03 12.27
C GLU A 70 -9.60 6.98 13.12
N THR A 71 -9.03 5.93 12.50
CA THR A 71 -8.19 4.95 13.22
C THR A 71 -6.99 5.62 13.88
N VAL A 72 -6.24 6.42 13.13
CA VAL A 72 -5.04 7.10 13.66
C VAL A 72 -5.40 8.08 14.79
N LYS A 73 -6.52 8.80 14.64
CA LYS A 73 -7.03 9.70 15.67
C LYS A 73 -7.41 8.94 16.95
N GLN A 74 -8.01 7.76 16.84
CA GLN A 74 -8.33 6.92 17.99
C GLN A 74 -7.08 6.37 18.68
N GLU A 75 -6.08 5.92 17.91
CA GLU A 75 -4.87 5.30 18.49
C GLU A 75 -3.87 6.30 19.07
N ARG A 76 -3.67 7.45 18.41
CA ARG A 76 -2.58 8.39 18.76
C ARG A 76 -3.06 9.76 19.24
N GLY A 77 -4.36 10.03 19.18
CA GLY A 77 -4.94 11.28 19.67
C GLY A 77 -4.52 12.53 18.88
N SER A 78 -4.82 13.70 19.44
CA SER A 78 -4.59 15.01 18.81
C SER A 78 -3.12 15.45 18.77
N GLU A 79 -2.30 14.99 19.72
CA GLU A 79 -0.88 15.35 19.79
C GLU A 79 -0.10 14.86 18.58
N PHE A 80 -0.46 13.69 18.04
CA PHE A 80 0.14 13.16 16.82
C PHE A 80 -0.04 14.11 15.63
N TYR A 81 -1.23 14.68 15.46
CA TYR A 81 -1.49 15.64 14.38
C TYR A 81 -0.73 16.96 14.57
N ALA A 82 -0.56 17.40 15.82
CA ALA A 82 0.25 18.57 16.14
C ALA A 82 1.74 18.33 15.82
N GLU A 83 2.27 17.16 16.16
CA GLU A 83 3.66 16.79 15.87
C GLU A 83 3.93 16.70 14.36
N ILE A 84 3.11 15.97 13.60
CA ILE A 84 3.30 15.87 12.14
C ILE A 84 3.12 17.23 11.45
N GLY A 85 2.23 18.08 11.96
CA GLY A 85 2.05 19.45 11.48
C GLY A 85 3.29 20.31 11.71
N ARG A 86 3.86 20.23 12.92
CA ARG A 86 5.10 20.93 13.29
C ARG A 86 6.28 20.48 12.41
N ARG A 87 6.53 19.17 12.32
CA ARG A 87 7.59 18.59 11.47
C ARG A 87 7.42 19.00 10.01
N GLY A 88 6.18 19.00 9.50
CA GLY A 88 5.87 19.45 8.15
C GLY A 88 6.18 20.94 7.92
N GLY A 89 5.90 21.78 8.92
CA GLY A 89 6.22 23.20 8.90
C GLY A 89 7.73 23.47 8.94
N GLU A 90 8.45 22.79 9.82
CA GLU A 90 9.91 22.88 9.94
C GLU A 90 10.59 22.50 8.63
N MET A 91 10.21 21.37 8.02
CA MET A 91 10.74 20.96 6.71
C MET A 91 10.45 21.93 5.56
N ARG A 92 9.37 22.71 5.63
CA ARG A 92 9.10 23.77 4.64
C ARG A 92 10.00 24.97 4.90
N SER A 93 10.15 25.36 6.17
CA SER A 93 11.00 26.47 6.58
C SER A 93 12.47 26.22 6.22
N THR A 94 13.00 25.03 6.48
CA THR A 94 14.38 24.66 6.11
C THR A 94 14.59 24.74 4.60
N ARG A 95 13.71 24.11 3.81
CA ARG A 95 13.78 24.16 2.34
C ARG A 95 13.67 25.58 1.77
N LEU A 96 12.86 26.44 2.39
CA LEU A 96 12.77 27.86 2.00
C LEU A 96 14.07 28.60 2.29
N LYS A 97 14.66 28.41 3.48
CA LYS A 97 15.96 29.01 3.83
C LYS A 97 17.07 28.53 2.89
N GLU A 98 17.10 27.24 2.57
CA GLU A 98 18.05 26.66 1.61
C GLU A 98 17.89 27.24 0.20
N LYS A 99 16.64 27.39 -0.27
CA LYS A 99 16.36 28.02 -1.57
C LYS A 99 16.83 29.47 -1.61
N LEU A 100 16.49 30.25 -0.58
CA LEU A 100 16.88 31.66 -0.46
C LEU A 100 18.40 31.83 -0.33
N ALA A 101 19.09 30.90 0.32
CA ALA A 101 20.55 30.88 0.39
C ALA A 101 21.17 30.60 -0.99
N LYS A 102 20.65 29.61 -1.72
CA LYS A 102 21.09 29.29 -3.09
C LYS A 102 20.85 30.44 -4.06
N GLU A 103 19.75 31.18 -3.94
CA GLU A 103 19.47 32.35 -4.77
C GLU A 103 20.40 33.54 -4.47
N LYS A 104 20.90 33.66 -3.23
CA LYS A 104 21.89 34.68 -2.86
C LYS A 104 23.31 34.34 -3.29
N GLU A 105 23.65 33.06 -3.38
CA GLU A 105 24.97 32.59 -3.84
C GLU A 105 25.12 32.63 -5.36
N GLN A 106 24.00 32.68 -6.09
CA GLN A 106 23.93 32.77 -7.55
C GLN A 106 23.87 34.21 -8.07
N LYS A 107 24.03 35.21 -7.20
CA LYS A 107 23.91 36.64 -7.52
C LYS A 107 25.15 37.41 -7.07
#